data_AF-A0A7Y5XYW4-F1
#
_entry.id   AF-A0A7Y5XYW4-F1
#
_cell.length_a   1.000
_cell.length_b   1.000
_cell.length_c   1.000
_cell.angle_alpha   90.00
_cell.angle_beta   90.00
_cell.angle_gamma   90.00
#
_symmetry.space_group_name_H-M   'P 1'
#
loop_
_entity.id
_entity.type
_entity.pdbx_description
1 polymer ?
#
loop_
_entity_poly.entity_id
_entity_poly.type
_entity_poly.pdbx_seq_one_letter_code
_entity_poly.pdbx_strand_id
1 'polypeptide(L)' 'MTREQAQARAAQLNAEHPERASHHWIARHGAEGWTVARIALPEGLAREPMTSTTEARPRPPTADDPRPVAHRNIGGPYAV' A
#
# COMPACT_ATOMS: atom_id res chain seq x y z
N MET A 1 -4.03 17.55 28.11
CA MET A 1 -4.65 16.35 27.51
C MET A 1 -3.71 15.17 27.74
N THR A 2 -4.23 13.98 28.04
CA THR A 2 -3.39 12.76 28.16
C THR A 2 -3.10 12.15 26.79
N ARG A 3 -2.11 11.26 26.71
CA ARG A 3 -1.78 10.53 25.47
C ARG A 3 -3.01 9.81 24.91
N GLU A 4 -3.73 9.10 25.77
CA GLU A 4 -4.89 8.28 25.39
C GLU A 4 -6.03 9.16 24.88
N GLN A 5 -6.29 10.30 25.55
CA GLN A 5 -7.27 11.27 25.08
C GLN A 5 -6.88 11.87 23.72
N ALA A 6 -5.60 12.16 23.51
CA ALA A 6 -5.10 12.67 22.23
C ALA A 6 -5.26 11.65 21.10
N GLN A 7 -4.98 10.38 21.37
CA GLN A 7 -5.14 9.29 20.41
C GLN A 7 -6.61 9.05 20.08
N ALA A 8 -7.49 8.99 21.08
CA ALA A 8 -8.93 8.82 20.88
C ALA A 8 -9.50 9.97 20.03
N ARG A 9 -9.11 11.21 20.31
CA ARG A 9 -9.56 12.38 19.56
C ARG A 9 -9.00 12.43 18.14
N ALA A 10 -7.75 12.04 17.95
CA ALA A 10 -7.15 11.88 16.62
C ALA A 10 -7.88 10.80 15.80
N ALA A 11 -8.19 9.64 16.42
CA ALA A 11 -8.95 8.57 15.78
C ALA A 11 -10.36 9.01 15.37
N GLN A 12 -11.06 9.75 16.24
CA GLN A 12 -12.36 10.32 15.95
C GLN A 12 -12.30 11.28 14.74
N LEU A 13 -11.34 12.20 14.72
CA LEU A 13 -11.16 13.13 13.61
C LEU A 13 -10.83 12.40 12.29
N ASN A 14 -10.04 11.34 12.34
CA ASN A 14 -9.74 10.52 11.17
C ASN A 14 -10.97 9.76 10.63
N ALA A 15 -11.98 9.49 11.46
CA ALA A 15 -13.21 8.81 11.07
C ALA A 15 -14.27 9.79 10.54
N GLU A 16 -14.48 10.91 11.25
CA GLU A 16 -15.66 11.76 11.05
C GLU A 16 -15.36 13.04 10.27
N HIS A 17 -14.12 13.52 10.21
CA HIS A 17 -13.83 14.84 9.66
C HIS A 17 -14.00 14.87 8.13
N PRO A 18 -14.59 15.94 7.55
CA PRO A 18 -14.75 16.07 6.10
C PRO A 18 -13.42 16.05 5.35
N GLU A 19 -12.37 16.64 5.92
CA GLU A 19 -11.02 16.68 5.32
C GLU A 19 -10.21 15.38 5.50
N ARG A 20 -10.79 14.29 6.01
CA ARG A 20 -10.07 13.02 6.27
C ARG A 20 -9.42 12.37 5.04
N ALA A 21 -9.82 12.79 3.84
CA ALA A 21 -9.21 12.35 2.59
C ALA A 21 -7.90 13.09 2.30
N SER A 22 -7.79 14.37 2.69
CA SER A 22 -6.65 15.24 2.41
C SER A 22 -5.73 15.44 3.61
N HIS A 23 -6.26 15.22 4.81
CA HIS A 23 -5.56 15.45 6.07
C HIS A 23 -5.70 14.27 7.01
N HIS A 24 -4.66 14.04 7.80
CA HIS A 24 -4.63 13.03 8.84
C HIS A 24 -4.36 13.69 10.20
N TRP A 25 -5.00 13.19 11.27
CA TRP A 25 -4.78 13.68 12.62
C TRP A 25 -3.98 12.67 13.43
N ILE A 26 -2.95 13.15 14.11
CA ILE A 26 -2.10 12.32 14.97
C ILE A 26 -1.98 12.92 16.36
N ALA A 27 -1.88 12.06 17.38
CA ALA A 27 -1.48 12.48 18.71
C ALA A 27 0.01 12.83 18.70
N ARG A 28 0.35 14.05 19.09
CA ARG A 28 1.72 14.54 19.17
C ARG A 28 2.02 15.04 20.58
N HIS A 29 3.22 14.75 21.07
CA HIS A 29 3.70 15.35 22.31
C HIS A 29 4.41 16.67 21.99
N GLY A 30 3.88 17.79 22.50
CA GLY A 30 4.46 19.11 22.40
C GLY A 30 5.10 19.56 23.73
N ALA A 31 5.56 20.82 23.78
CA ALA A 31 6.20 21.39 24.97
C ALA A 31 5.26 21.47 26.18
N GLU A 32 3.96 21.65 25.93
CA GLU A 32 2.92 21.80 26.97
C GLU A 32 2.09 20.51 27.18
N GLY A 33 2.55 19.39 26.61
CA GLY A 33 1.92 18.08 26.73
C GLY A 33 1.32 17.56 25.42
N TRP A 34 0.40 16.60 25.52
CA TRP A 34 -0.19 15.95 24.35
C TRP A 34 -1.20 16.85 23.64
N THR A 35 -1.08 16.94 22.32
CA THR A 35 -1.98 17.70 21.43
C THR A 35 -2.34 16.84 20.22
N VAL A 36 -3.39 17.24 19.48
CA VAL A 36 -3.72 16.62 18.18
C VAL A 36 -3.18 17.52 17.08
N ALA A 37 -2.31 16.99 16.22
CA ALA A 37 -1.75 17.70 15.08
C ALA A 37 -2.42 17.23 13.78
N ARG A 38 -2.74 18.17 12.90
CA ARG A 38 -3.22 17.90 11.53
C ARG A 38 -2.02 17.87 10.59
N ILE A 39 -1.89 16.82 9.78
CA ILE A 39 -0.89 16.69 8.73
C ILE A 39 -1.58 16.60 7.38
N ALA A 40 -1.01 17.22 6.34
CA ALA A 40 -1.47 17.04 4.97
C ALA A 40 -0.98 15.69 4.45
N LEU A 41 -1.86 14.96 3.77
CA LEU A 41 -1.50 13.72 3.09
C LEU A 41 -0.93 14.06 1.71
N PRO A 42 0.22 13.51 1.33
CA PRO A 42 0.73 13.66 -0.02
C PRO A 42 -0.20 12.97 -1.03
N GLU A 43 -0.15 13.45 -2.27
CA GLU A 43 -0.92 12.90 -3.39
C GLU A 43 -0.62 11.39 -3.54
N GLY A 44 -1.65 10.56 -3.61
CA GLY A 44 -1.54 9.09 -3.66
C GLY A 44 -1.49 8.35 -2.30
N LEU A 45 -1.37 9.07 -1.18
CA LEU A 45 -1.52 8.49 0.17
C LEU A 45 -2.86 8.87 0.84
N ALA A 46 -3.62 9.74 0.17
CA ALA A 46 -5.02 9.99 0.48
C ALA A 46 -5.77 8.65 0.50
N ARG A 47 -6.74 8.55 1.42
CA ARG A 47 -7.58 7.35 1.57
C ARG A 47 -8.56 7.28 0.39
N GLU A 48 -8.05 6.99 -0.80
CA GLU A 48 -8.87 6.76 -1.97
C GLU A 48 -9.73 5.52 -1.72
N PRO A 49 -11.00 5.53 -2.17
CA PRO A 49 -11.82 4.34 -2.10
C PRO A 49 -11.11 3.19 -2.81
N MET A 50 -11.10 2.00 -2.19
CA MET A 50 -10.55 0.80 -2.83
C MET A 50 -11.15 0.65 -4.23
N THR A 51 -10.29 0.65 -5.24
CA THR A 51 -10.71 0.38 -6.61
C THR A 51 -11.06 -1.10 -6.75
N SER A 52 -11.98 -1.39 -7.67
CA SER A 52 -12.38 -2.77 -7.93
C SER A 52 -11.18 -3.58 -8.44
N THR A 53 -10.96 -4.76 -7.85
CA THR A 53 -9.92 -5.68 -8.32
C THR A 53 -10.30 -6.21 -9.69
N THR A 54 -9.52 -5.86 -10.71
CA THR A 54 -9.66 -6.41 -12.06
C THR A 54 -8.91 -7.73 -12.13
N GLU A 55 -9.58 -8.82 -12.53
CA GLU A 55 -8.92 -10.09 -12.78
C GLU A 55 -7.90 -9.97 -13.91
N ALA A 56 -6.72 -10.56 -13.70
CA ALA A 56 -5.70 -10.61 -14.74
C ALA A 56 -6.18 -11.47 -15.91
N ARG A 57 -5.96 -11.00 -17.13
CA ARG A 57 -6.21 -11.79 -18.34
C ARG A 57 -5.41 -13.10 -18.28
N PRO A 58 -5.96 -14.21 -18.83
CA PRO A 58 -5.27 -15.49 -18.84
C PRO A 58 -3.90 -15.35 -19.52
N ARG A 59 -2.90 -16.04 -18.96
CA ARG A 59 -1.57 -16.10 -19.54
C ARG A 59 -1.67 -16.66 -20.97
N PRO A 60 -1.08 -16.01 -21.98
CA PRO A 60 -1.07 -16.56 -23.33
C PRO A 60 -0.39 -17.94 -23.33
N PRO A 61 -0.77 -18.84 -24.26
CA PRO A 61 -0.12 -20.14 -24.37
C PRO A 61 1.39 -19.95 -24.61
N THR A 62 2.21 -20.70 -23.86
CA THR A 62 3.65 -20.74 -24.09
C THR A 62 3.91 -21.34 -25.46
N ALA A 63 4.64 -20.62 -26.32
CA ALA A 63 5.08 -21.17 -27.61
C ALA A 63 6.00 -22.38 -27.38
N ASP A 64 5.97 -23.36 -28.29
CA ASP A 64 6.88 -24.50 -28.19
C ASP A 64 8.33 -24.01 -28.28
N ASP A 65 9.17 -24.50 -27.37
CA ASP A 65 10.58 -24.14 -27.34
C ASP A 65 11.28 -24.79 -28.56
N PRO A 66 11.89 -24.02 -29.48
CA PRO A 66 12.48 -24.57 -30.69
C PRO A 66 13.69 -25.49 -30.42
N ARG A 67 14.15 -25.60 -29.17
CA ARG A 67 15.25 -26.49 -28.81
C ARG A 67 14.82 -27.97 -28.92
N PRO A 68 15.67 -28.82 -29.52
CA PRO A 68 15.50 -30.27 -29.49
C PRO A 68 15.29 -30.80 -28.07
N VAL A 69 14.50 -31.86 -27.91
CA VAL A 69 14.17 -32.48 -26.62
C VAL A 69 15.42 -32.78 -25.78
N ALA A 70 16.50 -33.25 -26.43
CA ALA A 70 17.78 -33.49 -25.77
C ALA A 70 18.39 -32.22 -25.15
N HIS A 71 18.37 -31.09 -25.87
CA HIS A 71 18.89 -29.81 -25.38
C HIS A 71 17.98 -29.19 -24.30
N ARG A 72 16.68 -29.50 -24.32
CA ARG A 72 15.71 -29.05 -23.31
C ARG A 72 15.86 -29.81 -22.00
N ASN A 73 16.11 -31.12 -22.05
CA ASN A 73 16.07 -32.01 -20.88
C ASN A 73 17.45 -32.34 -20.29
N ILE A 74 18.50 -32.35 -21.10
CA ILE A 74 19.83 -32.90 -20.72
C ILE A 74 20.92 -31.82 -20.82
N GLY A 75 20.55 -30.61 -21.27
CA GLY A 75 21.50 -29.56 -21.63
C GLY A 75 22.09 -29.83 -23.01
N GLY A 76 22.31 -28.75 -23.78
CA GLY A 76 22.90 -28.86 -25.12
C GLY A 76 24.31 -29.46 -25.10
N PRO A 77 24.97 -29.58 -26.26
CA PRO A 77 26.31 -30.18 -26.38
C PRO A 77 27.44 -29.48 -25.57
N TYR A 78 27.12 -28.38 -24.87
CA TYR A 78 28.03 -27.59 -24.04
C TYR A 78 27.51 -27.34 -22.61
N ALA A 79 26.49 -28.09 -22.15
CA ALA A 79 26.09 -28.02 -20.75
C ALA A 79 27.15 -28.71 -19.89
N VAL A 80 27.84 -27.92 -19.05
CA VAL A 80 28.78 -28.37 -18.01
C VAL A 80 28.05 -28.47 -16.68
#